data_AF-A0A849C9H4-F1
#
_entry.id   AF-A0A849C9H4-F1
#
_cell.length_a   1.000
_cell.length_b   1.000
_cell.length_c   1.000
_cell.angle_alpha   90.00
_cell.angle_beta   90.00
_cell.angle_gamma   90.00
#
_symmetry.space_group_name_H-M   'P 1'
#
loop_
_entity.id
_entity.type
_entity.pdbx_description
1 polymer ?
#
loop_
_entity_poly.entity_id
_entity_poly.type
_entity_poly.pdbx_seq_one_letter_code
_entity_poly.pdbx_strand_id
1 'polypeptide(L)' 'MADTSGTPMTDAEIRQFFTLLQRWCDSELDQFANLIVPTRWGDVYADFGRERPPEHPVELYERLPADGV' A
#
# COMPACT_ATOMS: atom_id res chain seq x y z
N MET A 1 11.78 21.38 3.30
CA MET A 1 10.80 20.40 2.79
C MET A 1 9.49 20.75 3.46
N ALA A 2 8.47 21.16 2.71
CA ALA A 2 7.18 21.51 3.31
C ALA A 2 6.58 20.24 3.93
N ASP A 3 6.11 20.35 5.17
CA ASP A 3 5.35 19.29 5.83
C ASP A 3 4.02 19.12 5.11
N THR A 4 3.90 18.05 4.31
CA THR A 4 2.69 17.71 3.56
C THR A 4 1.77 16.77 4.34
N SER A 5 2.02 16.54 5.64
CA SER A 5 1.28 15.56 6.48
C SER A 5 -0.24 15.80 6.58
N GLY A 6 -0.74 16.93 6.07
CA GLY A 6 -2.15 17.26 6.04
C GLY A 6 -2.84 17.30 4.68
N THR A 7 -2.09 17.27 3.57
CA THR A 7 -2.65 17.45 2.23
C THR A 7 -3.00 16.09 1.62
N PRO A 8 -4.23 15.89 1.11
CA PRO A 8 -4.57 14.70 0.34
C PRO A 8 -3.61 14.50 -0.84
N MET A 9 -3.22 13.26 -1.12
CA MET A 9 -2.42 12.94 -2.30
C MET A 9 -3.19 13.29 -3.57
N THR A 10 -2.49 13.81 -4.57
CA THR A 10 -2.99 13.99 -5.93
C THR A 10 -3.11 12.64 -6.65
N ASP A 11 -3.93 12.57 -7.70
CA ASP A 11 -4.06 11.35 -8.53
C ASP A 11 -2.70 10.86 -9.07
N ALA A 12 -1.80 11.78 -9.43
CA ALA A 12 -0.47 11.45 -9.91
C ALA A 12 0.38 10.79 -8.82
N GLU A 13 0.35 11.32 -7.59
CA GLU A 13 1.04 10.73 -6.44
C GLU A 13 0.48 9.36 -6.08
N ILE A 14 -0.85 9.19 -6.17
CA ILE A 14 -1.50 7.89 -5.91
C ILE A 14 -1.06 6.85 -6.95
N ARG A 15 -1.03 7.20 -8.24
CA ARG A 15 -0.54 6.31 -9.30
C ARG A 15 0.93 5.94 -9.10
N GLN A 16 1.76 6.92 -8.74
CA GLN A 16 3.18 6.69 -8.46
C GLN A 16 3.36 5.77 -7.25
N PHE A 17 2.58 5.97 -6.19
CA PHE A 17 2.58 5.10 -5.01
C PHE A 17 2.29 3.65 -5.38
N PHE A 18 1.23 3.39 -6.14
CA PHE A 18 0.90 2.02 -6.56
C PHE A 18 1.95 1.39 -7.47
N THR A 19 2.56 2.19 -8.36
CA THR A 19 3.67 1.72 -9.21
C THR A 19 4.88 1.28 -8.36
N LEU A 20 5.24 2.07 -7.35
CA LEU A 20 6.35 1.75 -6.45
C LEU A 20 6.02 0.56 -5.54
N LEU A 21 4.79 0.48 -5.05
CA LEU A 21 4.32 -0.64 -4.23
C LEU A 21 4.37 -1.95 -5.01
N GLN A 22 3.88 -1.96 -6.27
CA GLN A 22 3.95 -3.13 -7.13
C GLN A 22 5.41 -3.58 -7.32
N ARG A 23 6.31 -2.64 -7.66
CA ARG A 23 7.73 -2.96 -7.83
C ARG A 23 8.36 -3.52 -6.56
N TRP A 24 8.02 -2.97 -5.40
CA TRP A 24 8.51 -3.48 -4.11
C TRP A 24 7.98 -4.89 -3.81
N CYS A 25 6.70 -5.17 -4.10
CA CYS A 25 6.14 -6.52 -3.98
C CYS A 25 6.83 -7.53 -4.92
N ASP A 26 7.27 -7.09 -6.10
CA ASP A 26 7.95 -7.94 -7.07
C ASP A 26 9.41 -8.25 -6.70
N SER A 27 10.13 -7.30 -6.07
CA SER A 27 11.57 -7.43 -5.83
C SER A 27 11.97 -7.67 -4.37
N GLU A 28 11.26 -7.09 -3.41
CA GLU A 28 11.66 -7.06 -2.00
C GLU A 28 10.77 -7.92 -1.10
N LEU A 29 9.51 -8.14 -1.47
CA LEU A 29 8.61 -8.97 -0.66
C LEU A 29 8.95 -10.45 -0.85
N ASP A 30 9.52 -11.06 0.20
CA ASP A 30 9.81 -12.51 0.23
C ASP A 30 8.54 -13.34 0.48
N GLN A 31 8.16 -13.53 1.75
CA GLN A 31 6.95 -14.27 2.12
C GLN A 31 5.85 -13.37 2.68
N PHE A 32 6.21 -12.50 3.63
CA PHE A 32 5.33 -11.51 4.24
C PHE A 32 6.11 -10.33 4.80
N ALA A 33 5.44 -9.21 5.03
CA ALA A 33 5.99 -8.05 5.72
C ALA A 33 4.90 -7.37 6.57
N ASN A 34 5.25 -7.10 7.83
CA ASN A 34 4.41 -6.34 8.76
C ASN A 34 5.08 -4.99 9.05
N LEU A 35 4.39 -3.90 8.70
CA LEU A 35 4.89 -2.54 8.85
C LEU A 35 4.01 -1.74 9.80
N ILE A 36 4.65 -0.89 10.61
CA ILE A 36 4.00 0.16 11.40
C ILE A 36 4.28 1.47 10.69
N VAL A 37 3.23 2.13 10.20
CA VAL A 37 3.27 3.41 9.50
C VAL A 37 2.80 4.50 10.47
N PRO A 38 3.72 5.27 11.07
CA PRO A 38 3.33 6.35 11.97
C PRO A 38 2.63 7.45 11.18
N THR A 39 1.44 7.85 11.63
CA THR A 39 0.67 8.96 11.04
C THR A 39 0.32 10.01 12.09
N ARG A 40 -0.17 11.18 11.66
CA ARG A 40 -0.67 12.23 12.58
C ARG A 40 -1.87 11.80 13.42
N TRP A 41 -2.54 10.70 13.05
CA TRP A 41 -3.69 10.15 13.76
C TRP A 41 -3.36 8.89 14.57
N GLY A 42 -2.07 8.52 14.64
CA GLY A 42 -1.60 7.29 15.27
C GLY A 42 -1.06 6.29 14.26
N ASP A 43 -0.68 5.12 14.75
CA ASP A 43 -0.05 4.07 13.95
C ASP A 43 -1.07 3.36 13.05
N VAL A 44 -0.73 3.24 11.77
CA VAL A 44 -1.40 2.35 10.82
C VAL A 44 -0.57 1.09 10.68
N TYR A 45 -1.22 -0.07 10.81
CA TYR A 45 -0.57 -1.37 10.67
C TYR A 45 -0.87 -1.91 9.27
N ALA A 46 0.17 -2.20 8.50
CA ALA A 46 0.06 -2.76 7.16
C ALA A 46 0.68 -4.16 7.14
N ASP A 47 -0.11 -5.13 6.68
CA ASP A 47 0.32 -6.51 6.46
C ASP A 47 0.29 -6.81 4.96
N PHE A 48 1.42 -7.31 4.45
CA PHE A 48 1.59 -7.73 3.06
C PHE A 48 1.99 -9.20 3.06
N GLY A 49 1.28 -10.03 2.29
CA GLY A 49 1.58 -11.44 2.17
C GLY A 49 1.23 -11.97 0.79
N ARG A 50 1.91 -13.05 0.38
CA ARG A 50 1.54 -13.81 -0.83
C ARG A 50 0.32 -14.71 -0.61
N GLU A 51 -0.02 -14.95 0.65
CA GLU A 51 -1.22 -15.65 1.08
C GLU A 51 -2.10 -14.66 1.86
N ARG A 52 -3.41 -14.76 1.65
CA ARG A 52 -4.37 -13.95 2.41
C ARG A 52 -4.63 -14.63 3.75
N PRO A 53 -4.86 -13.87 4.83
CA PRO A 53 -5.36 -14.43 6.08
C PRO A 53 -6.63 -15.26 5.82
N PRO A 54 -6.74 -16.49 6.35
CA PRO A 54 -7.88 -17.39 6.12
C PRO A 54 -9.23 -16.78 6.48
N GLU A 55 -9.25 -15.87 7.45
CA GLU A 55 -10.43 -15.16 7.96
C GLU A 55 -10.92 -14.05 7.02
N HIS A 56 -10.10 -13.59 6.08
CA HIS A 56 -10.49 -12.53 5.16
C HIS A 56 -11.07 -13.15 3.89
N PRO A 57 -12.30 -12.80 3.47
CA PRO A 57 -12.79 -13.09 2.13
C PRO A 57 -11.94 -12.39 1.05
N VAL A 58 -11.83 -12.99 -0.14
CA VAL A 58 -11.07 -12.37 -1.26
C VAL A 58 -11.77 -11.12 -1.78
N GLU A 59 -13.08 -11.06 -1.58
CA GLU A 59 -13.98 -9.96 -1.96
C GLU A 59 -13.70 -8.67 -1.19
N LEU A 60 -12.94 -8.72 -0.09
CA LEU A 60 -12.46 -7.53 0.62
C LEU A 60 -11.27 -6.84 -0.07
N TYR A 61 -10.72 -7.45 -1.13
CA TYR A 61 -9.53 -6.95 -1.82
C TYR A 61 -9.92 -6.38 -3.17
N GLU A 62 -9.55 -5.13 -3.41
CA GLU A 62 -9.61 -4.53 -4.74
C GLU A 62 -8.30 -4.78 -5.48
N ARG A 63 -8.39 -5.06 -6.79
CA ARG A 63 -7.20 -5.12 -7.64
C ARG A 63 -6.68 -3.70 -7.81
N LEU A 64 -5.36 -3.54 -7.74
CA LEU A 64 -4.73 -2.29 -8.16
C LEU A 64 -5.17 -2.00 -9.61
N PRO A 65 -5.45 -0.73 -9.95
CA PRO A 65 -5.81 -0.36 -11.31
C PRO A 65 -4.74 -0.86 -12.28
N ALA A 66 -5.12 -1.75 -13.19
CA ALA A 66 -4.27 -2.18 -14.29
C ALA A 66 -4.26 -1.05 -15.33
N ASP A 67 -3.37 -0.09 -15.10
CA ASP A 67 -3.02 1.00 -16.01
C ASP A 67 -4.07 2.10 -16.25
N GLY A 68 -3.64 3.33 -16.00
CA GLY A 68 -3.92 4.42 -16.93
C GLY A 68 -2.68 4.64 -17.78
N VAL A 69 -2.53 3.88 -18.86
CA VAL A 69 -1.74 4.26 -20.05
C VAL A 69 -2.64 5.06 -20.98
#